data_AF-I4D3H0-F1
#
_entry.id   AF-I4D3H0-F1
#
_cell.length_a   1.000
_cell.length_b   1.000
_cell.length_c   1.000
_cell.angle_alpha   90.00
_cell.angle_beta   90.00
_cell.angle_gamma   90.00
#
_symmetry.space_group_name_H-M   'P 1'
#
loop_
_entity.id
_entity.type
_entity.pdbx_description
1 polymer ?
#
loop_
_entity_poly.entity_id
_entity_poly.type
_entity_poly.pdbx_seq_one_letter_code
_entity_poly.pdbx_strand_id
1 'polypeptide(L)'
;MAKTTPNLDLYEVDPASDGSLTFNIQTMLNDNFDKIDSAIPAAQAAAQSYTDSKFPVQASELSNGAATDAVIGNRTGDPTLASPSSTGTMTQLFGWLMGRVKAISGTTNWYDPPDINLAALSAHKSRHAIGGADVLLPSDIGAETPSGAQAKAATAQTAAGSYTDSSVAGVKSDSINYKRITSMGGLY
;
A
#
# COMPACT_ATOMS: atom_id res chain seq x y z
N MET A 1 -26.99 -70.07 23.29
CA MET A 1 -27.59 -68.80 23.74
C MET A 1 -27.74 -67.92 22.53
N ALA A 2 -28.87 -67.22 22.39
CA ALA A 2 -29.11 -66.24 21.33
C ALA A 2 -27.90 -65.32 21.14
N LYS A 3 -27.35 -65.26 19.92
CA LYS A 3 -26.26 -64.35 19.57
C LYS A 3 -26.82 -63.12 18.87
N THR A 4 -26.20 -61.95 19.07
CA THR A 4 -26.59 -60.71 18.41
C THR A 4 -25.41 -59.99 17.78
N THR A 5 -25.66 -59.17 16.75
CA THR A 5 -24.63 -58.33 16.12
C THR A 5 -24.19 -57.19 17.07
N PRO A 6 -22.92 -56.74 17.05
CA PRO A 6 -22.42 -55.73 17.98
C PRO A 6 -23.01 -54.32 17.86
N ASN A 7 -23.49 -53.92 16.67
CA ASN A 7 -23.83 -52.51 16.39
C ASN A 7 -25.33 -52.23 16.46
N LEU A 8 -26.16 -53.20 16.08
CA LEU A 8 -27.61 -53.04 15.93
C LEU A 8 -28.40 -54.12 16.69
N ASP A 9 -27.72 -54.94 17.48
CA ASP A 9 -28.32 -56.03 18.25
C ASP A 9 -29.27 -56.92 17.44
N LEU A 10 -28.93 -57.18 16.17
CA LEU A 10 -29.69 -58.06 15.28
C LEU A 10 -29.46 -59.50 15.71
N TYR A 11 -30.54 -60.28 15.78
CA TYR A 11 -30.47 -61.69 16.14
C TYR A 11 -29.75 -62.52 15.06
N GLU A 12 -28.69 -63.21 15.45
CA GLU A 12 -27.93 -64.15 14.63
C GLU A 12 -28.27 -65.59 15.03
N VAL A 13 -28.75 -66.38 14.07
CA VAL A 13 -29.01 -67.82 14.27
C VAL A 13 -27.68 -68.58 14.21
N ASP A 14 -27.36 -69.36 15.24
CA ASP A 14 -26.26 -70.32 15.21
C ASP A 14 -26.80 -71.74 14.93
N PRO A 15 -26.52 -72.34 13.76
CA PRO A 15 -27.01 -73.69 13.45
C PRO A 15 -26.58 -74.77 14.44
N ALA A 16 -25.42 -74.61 15.11
CA ALA A 16 -24.91 -75.59 16.06
C ALA A 16 -25.64 -75.53 17.41
N SER A 17 -26.08 -74.34 17.80
CA SER A 17 -26.70 -74.08 19.11
C SER A 17 -28.22 -73.97 19.05
N ASP A 18 -28.74 -73.46 17.94
CA ASP A 18 -30.14 -73.07 17.73
C ASP A 18 -30.83 -73.94 16.66
N GLY A 19 -30.13 -74.92 16.07
CA GLY A 19 -30.66 -75.76 14.99
C GLY A 19 -31.88 -76.62 15.34
N SER A 20 -32.20 -76.77 16.64
CA SER A 20 -33.42 -77.42 17.13
C SER A 20 -34.59 -76.46 17.35
N LEU A 21 -34.36 -75.14 17.27
CA LEU A 21 -35.41 -74.13 17.38
C LEU A 21 -36.17 -74.02 16.06
N THR A 22 -37.48 -73.82 16.15
CA THR A 22 -38.30 -73.53 14.97
C THR A 22 -38.01 -72.11 14.49
N PHE A 23 -38.07 -71.91 13.17
CA PHE A 23 -37.86 -70.60 12.57
C PHE A 23 -38.97 -69.63 13.02
N ASN A 24 -38.61 -68.61 13.79
CA ASN A 24 -39.54 -67.57 14.24
C ASN A 24 -39.38 -66.33 13.37
N ILE A 25 -40.34 -66.09 12.47
CA ILE A 25 -40.32 -64.99 11.51
C ILE A 25 -40.25 -63.62 12.21
N GLN A 26 -40.89 -63.48 13.37
CA GLN A 26 -40.91 -62.20 14.07
C GLN A 26 -39.51 -61.84 14.57
N THR A 27 -38.89 -62.72 15.36
CA THR A 27 -37.58 -62.44 15.97
C THR A 27 -36.41 -62.58 15.02
N MET A 28 -36.49 -63.47 14.01
CA MET A 28 -35.39 -63.74 13.10
C MET A 28 -35.41 -62.87 11.83
N LEU A 29 -36.54 -62.24 11.49
CA LEU A 29 -36.67 -61.38 10.31
C LEU A 29 -37.27 -60.02 10.64
N ASN A 30 -38.54 -59.95 11.03
CA ASN A 30 -39.26 -58.67 11.15
C ASN A 30 -38.58 -57.72 12.14
N ASP A 31 -38.26 -58.19 13.35
CA ASP A 31 -37.60 -57.38 14.39
C ASP A 31 -36.21 -56.89 13.93
N ASN A 32 -35.47 -57.73 13.20
CA ASN A 32 -34.16 -57.36 12.66
C ASN A 32 -34.30 -56.29 11.55
N PHE A 33 -35.31 -56.41 10.69
CA PHE A 33 -35.57 -55.41 9.65
C PHE A 33 -36.05 -54.08 10.24
N ASP A 34 -36.92 -54.09 11.26
CA ASP A 34 -37.34 -52.87 11.95
C ASP A 34 -36.15 -52.15 12.61
N LYS A 35 -35.23 -52.91 13.22
CA LYS A 35 -33.99 -52.36 13.80
C LYS A 35 -33.09 -51.73 12.74
N ILE A 36 -32.91 -52.39 11.60
CA ILE A 36 -32.12 -51.87 10.49
C ILE A 36 -32.77 -50.61 9.92
N ASP A 37 -34.07 -50.64 9.67
CA ASP A 37 -34.82 -49.53 9.09
C ASP A 37 -34.80 -48.30 10.01
N SER A 38 -34.91 -48.50 11.32
CA SER A 38 -34.78 -47.43 12.32
C SER A 38 -33.37 -46.84 12.40
N ALA A 39 -32.32 -47.66 12.22
CA ALA A 39 -30.94 -47.23 12.34
C ALA A 39 -30.41 -46.49 11.10
N ILE A 40 -30.94 -46.79 9.90
CA ILE A 40 -30.47 -46.20 8.64
C ILE A 40 -30.60 -44.66 8.63
N PRO A 41 -31.74 -44.05 8.99
CA PRO A 41 -31.87 -42.59 9.02
C PRO A 41 -30.88 -41.91 9.97
N ALA A 42 -30.62 -42.51 11.14
CA ALA A 42 -29.66 -41.98 12.11
C ALA A 42 -28.23 -42.02 11.56
N ALA A 43 -27.84 -43.12 10.91
CA ALA A 43 -26.55 -43.24 10.24
C ALA A 43 -26.39 -42.26 9.06
N GLN A 44 -27.46 -42.05 8.29
CA GLN A 44 -27.47 -41.07 7.19
C GLN A 44 -27.40 -39.63 7.70
N ALA A 45 -28.13 -39.28 8.75
CA ALA A 45 -28.07 -37.96 9.37
C ALA A 45 -26.69 -37.70 9.98
N ALA A 46 -26.09 -38.70 10.64
CA ALA A 46 -24.72 -38.63 11.11
C ALA A 46 -23.75 -38.41 9.94
N ALA A 47 -23.91 -39.13 8.82
CA ALA A 47 -23.12 -38.95 7.59
C ALA A 47 -23.28 -37.56 6.95
N GLN A 48 -24.49 -36.98 6.97
CA GLN A 48 -24.76 -35.62 6.47
C GLN A 48 -24.20 -34.52 7.39
N SER A 49 -24.08 -34.79 8.70
CA SER A 49 -23.49 -33.87 9.67
C SER A 49 -21.95 -33.82 9.62
N TYR A 50 -21.31 -34.63 8.77
CA TYR A 50 -19.88 -34.50 8.49
C TYR A 50 -19.64 -33.15 7.81
N THR A 51 -19.35 -32.15 8.62
CA THR A 51 -18.69 -30.95 8.14
C THR A 51 -17.33 -31.36 7.55
N ASP A 52 -16.95 -30.69 6.47
CA ASP A 52 -15.73 -30.84 5.66
C ASP A 52 -14.40 -30.93 6.46
N SER A 53 -14.43 -30.67 7.77
CA SER A 53 -13.29 -30.80 8.66
C SER A 53 -12.81 -32.25 8.89
N LYS A 54 -13.64 -33.29 8.66
CA LYS A 54 -13.27 -34.70 8.90
C LYS A 54 -12.89 -35.47 7.63
N PHE A 55 -13.17 -34.89 6.46
CA PHE A 55 -12.74 -35.34 5.14
C PHE A 55 -12.13 -34.15 4.39
N PRO A 56 -10.89 -33.74 4.73
CA PRO A 56 -10.28 -32.59 4.06
C PRO A 56 -10.19 -32.86 2.56
N VAL A 57 -10.76 -31.95 1.75
CA VAL A 57 -10.65 -32.03 0.29
C VAL A 57 -9.16 -31.98 -0.09
N GLN A 58 -8.65 -33.11 -0.57
CA GLN A 58 -7.29 -33.18 -1.09
C GLN A 58 -7.21 -32.47 -2.43
N ALA A 59 -6.02 -31.98 -2.79
CA ALA A 59 -5.84 -31.32 -4.09
C ALA A 59 -6.25 -32.22 -5.28
N SER A 60 -6.13 -33.54 -5.15
CA SER A 60 -6.57 -34.52 -6.14
C SER A 60 -8.09 -34.62 -6.32
N GLU A 61 -8.85 -34.14 -5.34
CA GLU A 61 -10.32 -34.16 -5.33
C GLU A 61 -10.89 -32.84 -5.89
N LEU A 62 -10.04 -31.81 -6.05
CA LEU A 62 -10.39 -30.59 -6.76
C LEU A 62 -10.27 -30.81 -8.28
N SER A 63 -11.42 -30.93 -8.93
CA SER A 63 -11.48 -30.92 -10.39
C SER A 63 -10.94 -29.60 -10.94
N ASN A 64 -10.35 -29.63 -12.14
CA ASN A 64 -9.88 -28.41 -12.80
C ASN A 64 -11.03 -27.39 -12.94
N GLY A 65 -10.80 -26.15 -12.49
CA GLY A 65 -11.83 -25.12 -12.48
C GLY A 65 -12.86 -25.21 -11.35
N ALA A 66 -12.72 -26.11 -10.37
CA ALA A 66 -13.62 -26.14 -9.22
C ALA A 66 -13.55 -24.86 -8.36
N ALA A 67 -12.35 -24.29 -8.22
CA ALA A 67 -12.11 -23.05 -7.49
C ALA A 67 -12.12 -21.83 -8.44
N THR A 68 -13.26 -21.55 -9.08
CA THR A 68 -13.43 -20.31 -9.85
C THR A 68 -13.55 -19.09 -8.94
N ASP A 69 -13.30 -17.89 -9.48
CA ASP A 69 -13.55 -16.64 -8.76
C ASP A 69 -14.99 -16.51 -8.26
N ALA A 70 -15.97 -17.03 -9.00
CA ALA A 70 -17.38 -17.04 -8.60
C ALA A 70 -17.63 -17.94 -7.38
N VAL A 71 -16.99 -19.11 -7.32
CA VAL A 71 -17.12 -20.06 -6.20
C VAL A 71 -16.40 -19.54 -4.96
N ILE A 72 -15.25 -18.90 -5.15
CA ILE A 72 -14.46 -18.30 -4.07
C ILE A 72 -15.12 -17.01 -3.53
N GLY A 73 -15.91 -16.32 -4.36
CA GLY A 73 -16.67 -15.14 -4.01
C GLY A 73 -15.85 -13.84 -3.97
N ASN A 74 -16.52 -12.74 -3.64
CA ASN A 74 -15.89 -11.43 -3.50
C ASN A 74 -15.01 -11.35 -2.25
N ARG A 75 -13.86 -10.67 -2.36
CA ARG A 75 -13.00 -10.31 -1.23
C ARG A 75 -13.03 -8.80 -1.02
N THR A 76 -13.05 -8.38 0.23
CA THR A 76 -12.90 -6.98 0.61
C THR A 76 -11.48 -6.74 1.08
N GLY A 77 -10.75 -5.92 0.32
CA GLY A 77 -9.41 -5.51 0.68
C GLY A 77 -9.42 -4.40 1.75
N ASP A 78 -8.46 -4.44 2.67
CA ASP A 78 -8.28 -3.40 3.70
C ASP A 78 -6.93 -2.67 3.51
N PRO A 79 -6.92 -1.43 2.98
CA PRO A 79 -5.69 -0.65 2.82
C PRO A 79 -5.17 -0.05 4.14
N THR A 80 -5.88 -0.22 5.25
CA THR A 80 -5.47 0.28 6.58
C THR A 80 -4.73 -0.76 7.41
N LEU A 81 -4.58 -1.98 6.87
CA LEU A 81 -3.95 -3.09 7.55
C LEU A 81 -2.47 -2.80 7.86
N ALA A 82 -2.11 -2.81 9.15
CA ALA A 82 -0.74 -2.58 9.60
C ALA A 82 0.17 -3.82 9.38
N SER A 83 1.46 -3.64 9.64
CA SER A 83 2.47 -4.70 9.72
C SER A 83 2.59 -5.59 8.46
N PRO A 84 3.03 -5.03 7.32
CA PRO A 84 3.23 -5.81 6.11
C PRO A 84 4.26 -6.93 6.31
N SER A 85 3.96 -8.10 5.77
CA SER A 85 4.79 -9.31 5.83
C SER A 85 4.83 -10.01 4.48
N SER A 86 5.85 -10.84 4.23
CA SER A 86 5.89 -11.72 3.06
C SER A 86 4.98 -12.95 3.20
N THR A 87 4.35 -13.13 4.37
CA THR A 87 3.43 -14.24 4.66
C THR A 87 2.11 -13.69 5.21
N GLY A 88 0.99 -14.12 4.62
CA GLY A 88 -0.35 -13.77 5.05
C GLY A 88 -1.42 -14.44 4.17
N THR A 89 -2.68 -14.28 4.52
CA THR A 89 -3.80 -14.63 3.62
C THR A 89 -3.78 -13.74 2.38
N MET A 90 -4.41 -14.16 1.27
CA MET A 90 -4.48 -13.31 0.06
C MET A 90 -5.07 -11.93 0.36
N THR A 91 -6.14 -11.86 1.15
CA THR A 91 -6.77 -10.58 1.51
C THR A 91 -5.80 -9.66 2.27
N GLN A 92 -4.93 -10.21 3.13
CA GLN A 92 -3.92 -9.42 3.84
C GLN A 92 -2.79 -8.96 2.92
N LEU A 93 -2.28 -9.85 2.07
CA LEU A 93 -1.23 -9.51 1.09
C LEU A 93 -1.67 -8.39 0.14
N PHE A 94 -2.91 -8.49 -0.39
CA PHE A 94 -3.51 -7.41 -1.17
C PHE A 94 -3.77 -6.17 -0.32
N GLY A 95 -4.26 -6.31 0.92
CA GLY A 95 -4.39 -5.25 1.92
C GLY A 95 -3.15 -4.38 2.03
N TRP A 96 -2.01 -5.02 2.30
CA TRP A 96 -0.72 -4.36 2.42
C TRP A 96 -0.27 -3.70 1.12
N LEU A 97 -0.47 -4.35 -0.03
CA LEU A 97 -0.15 -3.75 -1.34
C LEU A 97 -1.01 -2.49 -1.58
N MET A 98 -2.31 -2.54 -1.31
CA MET A 98 -3.21 -1.38 -1.45
C MET A 98 -2.80 -0.25 -0.50
N GLY A 99 -2.40 -0.57 0.73
CA GLY A 99 -1.84 0.40 1.68
C GLY A 99 -0.57 1.08 1.13
N ARG A 100 0.32 0.33 0.46
CA ARG A 100 1.48 0.90 -0.23
C ARG A 100 1.09 1.81 -1.39
N VAL A 101 0.15 1.40 -2.24
CA VAL A 101 -0.33 2.21 -3.36
C VAL A 101 -0.94 3.52 -2.86
N LYS A 102 -1.78 3.46 -1.83
CA LYS A 102 -2.36 4.66 -1.18
C LYS A 102 -1.29 5.58 -0.61
N ALA A 103 -0.28 5.03 0.07
CA ALA A 103 0.81 5.82 0.63
C ALA A 103 1.67 6.50 -0.46
N ILE A 104 1.93 5.82 -1.58
CA ILE A 104 2.72 6.36 -2.70
C ILE A 104 1.96 7.44 -3.46
N SER A 105 0.66 7.23 -3.69
CA SER A 105 -0.19 8.16 -4.44
C SER A 105 -0.62 9.38 -3.60
N GLY A 106 -0.60 9.28 -2.27
CA GLY A 106 -1.01 10.37 -1.37
C GLY A 106 -2.53 10.64 -1.37
N THR A 107 -3.32 9.76 -1.99
CA THR A 107 -4.78 9.93 -2.16
C THR A 107 -5.58 9.36 -1.00
N THR A 108 -6.91 9.59 -1.01
CA THR A 108 -7.82 9.07 0.02
C THR A 108 -8.00 7.56 -0.10
N ASN A 109 -8.20 7.05 -1.32
CA ASN A 109 -8.32 5.63 -1.64
C ASN A 109 -7.21 5.20 -2.61
N TRP A 110 -6.78 3.94 -2.49
CA TRP A 110 -5.75 3.37 -3.36
C TRP A 110 -6.14 3.29 -4.85
N TYR A 111 -7.44 3.38 -5.16
CA TYR A 111 -8.00 3.39 -6.51
C TYR A 111 -8.42 4.78 -6.98
N ASP A 112 -8.25 5.82 -6.15
CA ASP A 112 -8.44 7.19 -6.63
C ASP A 112 -7.37 7.49 -7.69
N PRO A 113 -7.69 8.28 -8.73
CA PRO A 113 -6.68 8.71 -9.70
C PRO A 113 -5.53 9.47 -9.00
N PRO A 114 -4.26 9.18 -9.32
CA PRO A 114 -3.14 9.96 -8.80
C PRO A 114 -3.10 11.36 -9.44
N ASP A 115 -2.54 12.34 -8.72
CA ASP A 115 -2.44 13.73 -9.19
C ASP A 115 -1.67 13.88 -10.50
N ILE A 116 -0.62 13.07 -10.69
CA ILE A 116 0.17 13.01 -11.93
C ILE A 116 0.46 11.55 -12.28
N ASN A 117 0.42 11.22 -13.57
CA ASN A 117 0.83 9.90 -14.06
C ASN A 117 2.33 9.88 -14.42
N LEU A 118 2.90 8.69 -14.65
CA LEU A 118 4.33 8.55 -14.96
C LEU A 118 4.76 9.28 -16.24
N ALA A 119 3.88 9.35 -17.25
CA ALA A 119 4.16 10.07 -18.48
C ALA A 119 4.28 11.58 -18.23
N ALA A 120 3.37 12.15 -17.43
CA ALA A 120 3.43 13.54 -16.99
C ALA A 120 4.64 13.82 -16.09
N LEU A 121 5.00 12.89 -15.19
CA LEU A 121 6.21 13.01 -14.37
C LEU A 121 7.48 13.01 -15.23
N SER A 122 7.55 12.15 -16.25
CA SER A 122 8.67 12.14 -17.20
C SER A 122 8.80 13.48 -17.94
N ALA A 123 7.67 14.11 -18.28
CA ALA A 123 7.63 15.43 -18.90
C ALA A 123 7.79 16.60 -17.91
N HIS A 124 7.84 16.36 -16.59
CA HIS A 124 7.80 17.42 -15.57
C HIS A 124 8.95 18.42 -15.71
N LYS A 125 10.18 17.95 -15.97
CA LYS A 125 11.33 18.83 -16.21
C LYS A 125 11.10 19.80 -17.37
N SER A 126 10.46 19.34 -18.44
CA SER A 126 10.19 20.16 -19.62
C SER A 126 9.13 21.23 -19.36
N ARG A 127 8.29 21.06 -18.34
CA ARG A 127 7.31 22.09 -17.94
C ARG A 127 7.98 23.34 -17.40
N HIS A 128 9.06 23.16 -16.62
CA HIS A 128 9.87 24.22 -16.01
C HIS A 128 10.97 24.78 -16.93
N ALA A 129 11.17 24.20 -18.12
CA ALA A 129 12.15 24.68 -19.08
C ALA A 129 11.73 26.04 -19.68
N ILE A 130 12.68 26.81 -20.19
CA ILE A 130 12.40 28.07 -20.91
C ILE A 130 11.45 27.80 -22.07
N GLY A 131 10.31 28.50 -22.11
CA GLY A 131 9.24 28.29 -23.11
C GLY A 131 8.30 27.11 -22.81
N GLY A 132 8.43 26.46 -21.65
CA GLY A 132 7.51 25.44 -21.16
C GLY A 132 6.15 26.02 -20.74
N ALA A 133 5.27 25.14 -20.24
CA ALA A 133 3.93 25.54 -19.80
C ALA A 133 3.90 26.20 -18.41
N ASP A 134 4.94 25.97 -17.60
CA ASP A 134 5.07 26.47 -16.23
C ASP A 134 6.52 26.96 -16.04
N VAL A 135 6.88 28.00 -16.79
CA VAL A 135 8.26 28.53 -16.82
C VAL A 135 8.58 29.22 -15.50
N LEU A 136 9.71 28.87 -14.89
CA LEU A 136 10.28 29.64 -13.79
C LEU A 136 10.89 30.94 -14.31
N LEU A 137 10.29 32.06 -13.96
CA LEU A 137 10.76 33.40 -14.27
C LEU A 137 11.76 33.88 -13.21
N PRO A 138 12.66 34.83 -13.56
CA PRO A 138 13.56 35.46 -12.59
C PRO A 138 12.84 36.03 -11.35
N SER A 139 11.59 36.50 -11.51
CA SER A 139 10.75 36.98 -10.41
C SER A 139 10.40 35.88 -9.39
N ASP A 140 10.27 34.63 -9.84
CA ASP A 140 9.79 33.52 -9.01
C ASP A 140 10.86 33.05 -8.01
N ILE A 141 12.13 33.36 -8.30
CA ILE A 141 13.29 33.08 -7.44
C ILE A 141 13.87 34.33 -6.78
N GLY A 142 13.21 35.49 -6.94
CA GLY A 142 13.70 36.76 -6.42
C GLY A 142 15.03 37.20 -7.02
N ALA A 143 15.30 36.87 -8.28
CA ALA A 143 16.52 37.31 -8.96
C ALA A 143 16.54 38.84 -9.10
N GLU A 144 17.71 39.45 -8.88
CA GLU A 144 17.91 40.88 -9.06
C GLU A 144 17.57 41.29 -10.50
N THR A 145 16.87 42.41 -10.63
CA THR A 145 16.52 42.93 -11.96
C THR A 145 17.71 43.65 -12.57
N PRO A 146 17.82 43.72 -13.90
CA PRO A 146 18.81 44.58 -14.54
C PRO A 146 18.75 46.00 -13.97
N SER A 147 17.56 46.61 -13.91
CA SER A 147 17.35 47.97 -13.39
C SER A 147 17.82 48.15 -11.95
N GLY A 148 17.56 47.18 -11.07
CA GLY A 148 18.04 47.22 -9.69
C GLY A 148 19.56 47.11 -9.60
N ALA A 149 20.18 46.24 -10.40
CA ALA A 149 21.64 46.17 -10.51
C ALA A 149 22.24 47.48 -11.05
N GLN A 150 21.61 48.10 -12.04
CA GLN A 150 22.05 49.39 -12.59
C GLN A 150 21.88 50.54 -11.58
N ALA A 151 20.81 50.56 -10.78
CA ALA A 151 20.65 51.54 -9.71
C ALA A 151 21.75 51.41 -8.64
N LYS A 152 22.10 50.17 -8.25
CA LYS A 152 23.22 49.90 -7.35
C LYS A 152 24.56 50.35 -7.94
N ALA A 153 24.79 50.07 -9.23
CA ALA A 153 25.99 50.51 -9.93
C ALA A 153 26.10 52.04 -10.04
N ALA A 154 25.00 52.74 -10.37
CA ALA A 154 24.96 54.20 -10.43
C ALA A 154 25.18 54.86 -9.07
N THR A 155 24.64 54.25 -8.00
CA THR A 155 24.90 54.68 -6.62
C THR A 155 26.38 54.56 -6.28
N ALA A 156 27.00 53.42 -6.62
CA ALA A 156 28.43 53.21 -6.41
C ALA A 156 29.29 54.19 -7.23
N GLN A 157 28.92 54.44 -8.49
CA GLN A 157 29.60 55.41 -9.35
C GLN A 157 29.54 56.83 -8.77
N THR A 158 28.37 57.24 -8.29
CA THR A 158 28.18 58.56 -7.67
C THR A 158 29.02 58.69 -6.40
N ALA A 159 29.02 57.68 -5.54
CA ALA A 159 29.82 57.66 -4.32
C ALA A 159 31.33 57.76 -4.62
N ALA A 160 31.81 57.04 -5.65
CA ALA A 160 33.19 57.11 -6.09
C ALA A 160 33.56 58.50 -6.64
N GLY A 161 32.65 59.14 -7.39
CA GLY A 161 32.82 60.52 -7.86
C GLY A 161 32.97 61.51 -6.70
N SER A 162 32.03 61.48 -5.76
CA SER A 162 32.04 62.35 -4.57
C SER A 162 33.32 62.21 -3.73
N TYR A 163 33.82 60.99 -3.56
CA TYR A 163 35.08 60.74 -2.87
C TYR A 163 36.26 61.38 -3.61
N THR A 164 36.35 61.15 -4.92
CA THR A 164 37.44 61.68 -5.77
C THR A 164 37.47 63.20 -5.75
N ASP A 165 36.31 63.85 -5.90
CA ASP A 165 36.19 65.31 -5.87
C ASP A 165 36.65 65.89 -4.51
N SER A 166 36.25 65.23 -3.41
CA SER A 166 36.66 65.61 -2.06
C SER A 166 38.18 65.49 -1.87
N SER A 167 38.79 64.39 -2.33
CA SER A 167 40.25 64.19 -2.28
C SER A 167 41.00 65.23 -3.11
N VAL A 168 40.52 65.53 -4.32
CA VAL A 168 41.12 66.54 -5.20
C VAL A 168 41.02 67.94 -4.60
N ALA A 169 39.89 68.29 -3.97
CA ALA A 169 39.74 69.55 -3.26
C ALA A 169 40.70 69.69 -2.07
N GLY A 170 40.92 68.59 -1.31
CA GLY A 170 41.93 68.53 -0.25
C GLY A 170 43.33 68.82 -0.76
N VAL A 171 43.78 68.09 -1.79
CA VAL A 171 45.12 68.28 -2.41
C VAL A 171 45.30 69.70 -2.95
N LYS A 172 44.27 70.28 -3.58
CA LYS A 172 44.30 71.68 -4.04
C LYS A 172 44.52 72.63 -2.89
N SER A 173 43.82 72.42 -1.77
CA SER A 173 43.94 73.24 -0.57
C SER A 173 45.34 73.15 0.03
N ASP A 174 45.88 71.94 0.15
CA ASP A 174 47.25 71.71 0.64
C ASP A 174 48.30 72.37 -0.26
N SER A 175 48.13 72.27 -1.58
CA SER A 175 49.01 72.93 -2.55
C SER A 175 48.99 74.45 -2.41
N ILE A 176 47.81 75.05 -2.22
CA ILE A 176 47.67 76.50 -1.99
C ILE A 176 48.37 76.89 -0.68
N ASN A 177 48.13 76.15 0.40
CA ASN A 177 48.77 76.39 1.69
C ASN A 177 50.29 76.29 1.60
N TYR A 178 50.82 75.27 0.91
CA TYR A 178 52.25 75.11 0.68
C TYR A 178 52.86 76.31 -0.07
N LYS A 179 52.19 76.79 -1.14
CA LYS A 179 52.63 77.99 -1.88
C LYS A 179 52.64 79.23 -1.01
N ARG A 180 51.63 79.41 -0.14
CA ARG A 180 51.57 80.55 0.80
C ARG A 180 52.74 80.50 1.78
N ILE A 181 52.98 79.35 2.41
CA ILE A 181 54.07 79.17 3.38
C ILE A 181 55.43 79.44 2.73
N THR A 182 55.69 78.84 1.55
CA THR A 182 56.97 79.04 0.84
C THR A 182 57.16 80.49 0.37
N SER A 183 56.08 81.19 -0.02
CA SER A 183 56.15 82.62 -0.35
C SER A 183 56.41 83.53 0.85
N MET A 184 56.01 83.13 2.06
CA MET A 184 56.26 83.90 3.30
C MET A 184 57.64 83.60 3.91
N GLY A 185 58.20 82.42 3.66
CA GLY A 185 59.54 82.04 4.14
C GLY A 185 60.70 82.65 3.35
N GLY A 186 60.45 83.26 2.18
CA GLY A 186 61.47 83.95 1.36
C GLY A 186 61.66 85.44 1.68
N LEU A 187 61.10 85.93 2.79
CA LEU A 187 61.14 87.34 3.21
C LEU A 187 62.09 87.60 4.40
N TYR A 188 63.05 86.70 4.65
CA TYR A 188 64.13 86.89 5.62
C TYR A 188 65.49 86.82 4.92
#